data_AF-F8AXX4-F1
#
_entry.id   AF-F8AXX4-F1
#
_cell.length_a   1.000
_cell.length_b   1.000
_cell.length_c   1.000
_cell.angle_alpha   90.00
_cell.angle_beta   90.00
_cell.angle_gamma   90.00
#
_symmetry.space_group_name_H-M   'P 1'
#
loop_
_entity.id
_entity.type
_entity.pdbx_description
1 polymer ?
#
loop_
_entity_poly.entity_id
_entity_poly.type
_entity_poly.pdbx_seq_one_letter_code
_entity_poly.pdbx_strand_id
1 'polypeptide(L)'
;MDTDGDPVPEPRGIPAAAPASLAEVVTVRHGPLVDHELVLSTGATASDLTSAMIMVPPQAALVSFHGDVDLSLVFRERPGCYGDSPEDLAGPAV
;
A
#
# COMPACT_ATOMS: atom_id res chain seq x y z
N MET A 1 -55.14 4.23 -26.10
CA MET A 1 -54.35 5.25 -25.37
C MET A 1 -53.73 4.55 -24.18
N ASP A 2 -52.59 3.93 -24.48
CA ASP A 2 -51.73 3.18 -23.58
C ASP A 2 -51.02 4.17 -22.67
N THR A 3 -51.19 4.04 -21.35
CA THR A 3 -50.52 4.93 -20.40
C THR A 3 -49.89 4.10 -19.29
N ASP A 4 -48.59 4.29 -19.16
CA ASP A 4 -47.73 4.02 -18.01
C ASP A 4 -47.49 2.57 -17.59
N GLY A 5 -46.59 1.92 -18.34
CA GLY A 5 -45.65 0.98 -17.75
C GLY A 5 -44.57 1.75 -16.99
N ASP A 6 -44.84 2.08 -15.73
CA ASP A 6 -43.84 2.65 -14.82
C ASP A 6 -42.77 1.56 -14.54
N PRO A 7 -41.50 1.76 -14.92
CA PRO A 7 -40.46 0.77 -14.66
C PRO A 7 -40.18 0.76 -13.16
N VAL A 8 -40.42 -0.39 -12.52
CA VAL A 8 -40.06 -0.65 -11.12
C VAL A 8 -38.60 -0.25 -10.90
N PRO A 9 -38.30 0.68 -9.98
CA PRO A 9 -36.93 1.12 -9.75
C PRO A 9 -36.10 -0.05 -9.23
N GLU A 10 -34.97 -0.32 -9.89
CA GLU A 10 -34.04 -1.37 -9.47
C GLU A 10 -33.63 -1.14 -8.01
N PRO A 11 -33.58 -2.20 -7.18
CA PRO A 11 -33.15 -2.08 -5.80
C PRO A 11 -31.71 -1.56 -5.81
N ARG A 12 -31.53 -0.32 -5.35
CA ARG A 12 -30.21 0.29 -5.16
C ARG A 12 -29.48 -0.57 -4.14
N GLY A 13 -28.64 -1.49 -4.63
CA GLY A 13 -27.82 -2.36 -3.81
C GLY A 13 -27.06 -1.49 -2.83
N ILE A 14 -27.26 -1.74 -1.53
CA ILE A 14 -26.45 -1.12 -0.49
C ILE A 14 -25.00 -1.48 -0.82
N PRO A 15 -24.08 -0.52 -0.91
CA PRO A 15 -22.68 -0.83 -1.13
C PRO A 15 -22.27 -1.83 -0.04
N ALA A 16 -21.95 -3.05 -0.44
CA ALA A 16 -21.43 -4.03 0.50
C ALA A 16 -20.19 -3.40 1.14
N ALA A 17 -20.15 -3.39 2.48
CA ALA A 17 -18.95 -2.95 3.18
C ALA A 17 -17.77 -3.72 2.61
N ALA A 18 -16.74 -3.01 2.15
CA ALA A 18 -15.53 -3.64 1.67
C ALA A 18 -15.02 -4.59 2.78
N PRO A 19 -14.56 -5.80 2.43
CA PRO A 19 -13.98 -6.69 3.42
C PRO A 19 -12.86 -5.95 4.17
N ALA A 20 -12.82 -6.11 5.49
CA ALA A 20 -11.80 -5.48 6.31
C ALA A 20 -10.41 -5.93 5.82
N SER A 21 -9.53 -4.98 5.52
CA SER A 21 -8.18 -5.31 5.08
C SER A 21 -7.40 -5.91 6.25
N LEU A 22 -6.79 -7.08 6.04
CA LEU A 22 -5.93 -7.73 7.05
C LEU A 22 -4.49 -7.21 7.00
N ALA A 23 -4.14 -6.49 5.93
CA ALA A 23 -2.86 -5.82 5.79
C ALA A 23 -3.09 -4.43 5.16
N GLU A 24 -2.49 -3.40 5.74
CA GLU A 24 -2.59 -2.03 5.24
C GLU A 24 -1.20 -1.39 5.21
N VAL A 25 -0.94 -0.55 4.20
CA VAL A 25 0.29 0.25 4.10
C VAL A 25 -0.06 1.72 4.14
N VAL A 26 0.43 2.41 5.16
CA VAL A 26 0.26 3.84 5.37
C VAL A 26 1.60 4.53 5.12
N THR A 27 1.61 5.55 4.27
CA THR A 27 2.82 6.34 4.02
C THR A 27 2.77 7.63 4.83
N VAL A 28 3.79 7.85 5.64
CA VAL A 28 3.94 9.04 6.51
C VAL A 28 5.20 9.80 6.09
N ARG A 29 5.06 11.12 5.92
CA ARG A 29 6.18 12.00 5.54
C ARG A 29 6.58 12.90 6.70
N HIS A 30 7.83 12.80 7.15
CA HIS A 30 8.43 13.61 8.21
C HIS A 30 9.57 14.46 7.64
N GLY A 31 9.22 15.58 6.98
CA GLY A 31 10.20 16.42 6.29
C GLY A 31 10.86 15.67 5.13
N PRO A 32 12.21 15.51 5.10
CA PRO A 32 12.88 14.75 4.06
C PRO A 32 12.78 13.22 4.24
N LEU A 33 12.25 12.74 5.36
CA LEU A 33 12.08 11.31 5.64
C LEU A 33 10.69 10.84 5.20
N VAL A 34 10.64 9.68 4.55
CA VAL A 34 9.40 8.99 4.18
C VAL A 34 9.41 7.62 4.82
N ASP A 35 8.40 7.38 5.66
CA ASP A 35 8.17 6.11 6.33
C ASP A 35 6.92 5.45 5.72
N HIS A 36 6.97 4.15 5.51
CA HIS A 36 5.87 3.29 5.09
C HIS A 36 5.62 2.32 6.22
N GLU A 37 4.53 2.53 6.93
CA GLU A 37 4.07 1.66 7.99
C GLU A 37 3.13 0.61 7.42
N LEU A 38 3.52 -0.66 7.50
CA LEU A 38 2.70 -1.79 7.15
C LEU A 38 2.12 -2.37 8.43
N VAL A 39 0.79 -2.34 8.56
CA VAL A 39 0.04 -2.90 9.69
C VAL A 39 -0.59 -4.22 9.26
N LEU A 40 -0.30 -5.29 10.00
CA LEU A 40 -0.94 -6.58 9.86
C LEU A 40 -1.89 -6.80 11.03
N SER A 41 -3.17 -6.94 10.70
CA SER A 41 -4.22 -7.28 11.65
C SER A 41 -4.06 -8.72 12.14
N THR A 42 -4.61 -9.02 13.31
CA THR A 42 -4.74 -10.41 13.79
C THR A 42 -5.36 -11.32 12.72
N GLY A 43 -4.68 -12.42 12.40
CA GLY A 43 -5.12 -13.39 11.40
C GLY A 43 -4.57 -13.15 9.99
N ALA A 44 -3.82 -12.06 9.76
CA ALA A 44 -3.08 -11.86 8.52
C ALA A 44 -2.09 -13.00 8.27
N THR A 45 -2.01 -13.44 7.02
CA THR A 45 -1.14 -14.52 6.56
C THR A 45 0.10 -13.99 5.84
N ALA A 46 1.04 -14.89 5.53
CA ALA A 46 2.16 -14.56 4.66
C ALA A 46 1.73 -14.04 3.27
N SER A 47 0.56 -14.46 2.78
CA SER A 47 0.01 -13.95 1.53
C SER A 47 -0.38 -12.48 1.66
N ASP A 48 -1.07 -12.11 2.75
CA ASP A 48 -1.49 -10.73 3.00
C ASP A 48 -0.28 -9.81 3.15
N LEU A 49 0.73 -10.26 3.91
CA LEU A 49 2.00 -9.54 4.03
C LEU A 49 2.67 -9.36 2.67
N THR A 50 2.80 -10.42 1.87
CA THR A 50 3.46 -10.36 0.56
C THR A 50 2.71 -9.43 -0.38
N SER A 51 1.38 -9.46 -0.38
CA SER A 51 0.55 -8.55 -1.17
C SER A 51 0.71 -7.10 -0.74
N ALA A 52 0.72 -6.81 0.56
CA ALA A 52 0.95 -5.46 1.07
C ALA A 52 2.37 -4.95 0.76
N MET A 53 3.38 -5.82 0.81
CA MET A 53 4.77 -5.49 0.48
C MET A 53 4.97 -5.00 -0.97
N ILE A 54 4.07 -5.32 -1.90
CA ILE A 54 4.09 -4.77 -3.28
C ILE A 54 3.98 -3.24 -3.26
N MET A 55 3.30 -2.68 -2.26
CA MET A 55 3.10 -1.24 -2.11
C MET A 55 4.27 -0.54 -1.40
N VAL A 56 5.18 -1.29 -0.78
CA VAL A 56 6.36 -0.75 -0.10
C VAL A 56 7.45 -0.49 -1.15
N PRO A 57 8.02 0.73 -1.22
CA PRO A 57 9.05 1.01 -2.22
C PRO A 57 10.30 0.15 -2.04
N PRO A 58 10.94 -0.30 -3.14
CA PRO A 58 12.11 -1.19 -3.07
C PRO A 58 13.34 -0.54 -2.40
N GLN A 59 13.43 0.80 -2.40
CA GLN A 59 14.48 1.54 -1.70
C GLN A 59 14.23 1.71 -0.20
N ALA A 60 13.05 1.35 0.29
CA ALA A 60 12.71 1.45 1.70
C ALA A 60 13.27 0.26 2.48
N ALA A 61 13.94 0.53 3.60
CA ALA A 61 14.50 -0.49 4.47
C ALA A 61 13.67 -0.61 5.75
N LEU A 62 13.46 -1.84 6.24
CA LEU A 62 12.84 -2.05 7.55
C LEU A 62 13.72 -1.43 8.64
N VAL A 63 13.17 -0.46 9.38
CA VAL A 63 13.90 0.27 10.45
C VAL A 63 13.32 0.02 11.83
N SER A 64 12.06 -0.40 11.92
CA SER A 64 11.45 -0.79 13.19
C SER A 64 10.36 -1.82 12.98
N PHE A 65 10.10 -2.60 14.03
CA PHE A 65 8.94 -3.48 14.12
C PHE A 65 8.36 -3.41 15.53
N HIS A 66 7.04 -3.43 15.64
CA HIS A 66 6.32 -3.39 16.90
C HIS A 66 5.19 -4.41 16.85
N GLY A 67 5.06 -5.23 17.88
CA GLY A 67 3.95 -6.16 18.01
C GLY A 67 3.25 -5.94 19.35
N ASP A 68 1.96 -5.66 19.30
CA ASP A 68 1.06 -5.73 20.45
C ASP A 68 -0.15 -6.60 20.07
N VAL A 69 -1.29 -5.99 19.77
CA VAL A 69 -2.46 -6.69 19.19
C VAL A 69 -2.29 -6.92 17.70
N ASP A 70 -1.76 -5.93 16.99
CA ASP A 70 -1.41 -5.99 15.57
C ASP A 70 0.11 -5.88 15.40
N LEU A 71 0.64 -6.35 14.26
CA LEU A 71 2.05 -6.21 13.91
C LEU A 71 2.24 -5.00 13.01
N SER A 72 3.04 -4.03 13.45
CA SER A 72 3.47 -2.88 12.65
C SER A 72 4.93 -3.04 12.22
N LEU A 73 5.17 -2.87 10.92
CA LEU A 73 6.49 -2.86 10.30
C LEU A 73 6.73 -1.49 9.68
N VAL A 74 7.80 -0.80 10.10
CA VAL A 74 8.12 0.55 9.61
C VAL A 74 9.29 0.46 8.64
N PHE A 75 9.02 0.78 7.37
CA PHE A 75 10.03 0.86 6.32
C PHE A 75 10.36 2.31 6.03
N ARG A 76 11.63 2.67 5.98
CA ARG A 76 12.07 4.05 5.70
C ARG A 76 12.81 4.14 4.39
N GLU A 77 12.40 5.10 3.54
CA GLU A 77 13.14 5.42 2.32
C GLU A 77 14.52 6.02 2.66
N ARG A 78 15.55 5.62 1.92
CA ARG A 78 16.87 6.25 2.03
C ARG A 78 16.87 7.57 1.24
N PRO A 79 17.26 8.70 1.86
CA PRO A 79 17.43 9.95 1.13
C PRO A 79 18.59 9.80 0.14
N GLY A 80 18.29 9.77 -1.16
CA GLY A 80 19.29 9.73 -2.23
C GLY A 80 19.16 8.60 -3.27
N CYS A 81 18.22 7.65 -3.12
CA CYS A 81 18.02 6.60 -4.12
C CYS A 81 17.17 7.02 -5.34
N TYR A 82 16.74 8.28 -5.42
CA TYR A 82 16.28 8.88 -6.69
C TYR A 82 17.50 9.24 -7.53
N GLY A 83 18.19 8.24 -8.04
CA GLY A 83 19.46 8.38 -8.73
C GLY A 83 19.82 7.16 -9.55
N ASP A 84 18.83 6.49 -10.16
CA ASP A 84 19.09 5.67 -11.35
C ASP A 84 18.97 6.61 -12.55
N SER A 85 19.88 7.58 -12.64
CA SER A 85 20.15 8.27 -13.90
C SER A 85 20.91 7.26 -14.76
N PRO A 86 20.50 6.99 -16.01
CA PRO A 86 21.14 6.02 -16.91
C PRO A 86 22.58 6.39 -17.33
N GLU A 87 23.24 7.28 -16.60
CA GLU A 87 24.55 7.86 -16.88
C GLU A 87 25.70 6.99 -16.32
N ASP A 88 25.41 6.04 -15.41
CA ASP A 88 26.40 5.13 -14.82
C ASP A 88 26.74 3.91 -15.71
N LEU A 89 26.31 3.93 -16.97
CA LEU A 89 26.71 2.96 -18.02
C LEU A 89 27.86 3.48 -18.90
N ALA A 90 28.29 4.73 -18.72
CA ALA A 90 29.46 5.26 -19.41
C ALA A 90 30.73 4.90 -18.62
N GLY A 91 31.16 3.64 -18.74
CA GLY A 91 32.52 3.24 -18.36
C GLY A 91 33.57 4.13 -19.07
N PRO A 92 34.78 4.30 -18.49
CA PRO A 92 35.78 5.18 -19.07
C PRO A 92 36.20 4.63 -20.44
N ALA A 93 36.07 5.45 -21.48
CA ALA A 93 36.66 5.16 -22.77
C ALA A 93 38.19 5.10 -22.60
N VAL A 94 38.75 3.91 -22.73
CA VAL A 94 40.19 3.64 -22.86
C VAL A 94 40.52 3.49 -24.34
#